data_AF-F2UYT2-F1
#
_entry.id   AF-F2UYT2-F1
#
_cell.length_a   1.000
_cell.length_b   1.000
_cell.length_c   1.000
_cell.angle_alpha   90.00
_cell.angle_beta   90.00
_cell.angle_gamma   90.00
#
_symmetry.space_group_name_H-M   'P 1'
#
loop_
_entity.id
_entity.type
_entity.pdbx_description
1 polymer ?
#
loop_
_entity_poly.entity_id
_entity_poly.type
_entity_poly.pdbx_seq_one_letter_code
_entity_poly.pdbx_strand_id
1 'polypeptide(L)'
;MEASSSRSARVPGSERSGEVLLAAGVSRSPRDALGRAASPSGRALIAAVAARVVTCEGGVACLPRTQADHRHRCGTCGRWWSASHVGNRWAVASSRRPLGIDLEDDRRRPRAWAVASRWCGVPVTGPSGWTQAEALWKATGKGLRTPRDGEILIPKEPGDGWLPSRDALWTIRTVARGGFTCSLALQRDHAREGASADGDQCPPEVIVLRGGDAEGEALLALFGRGTAPAKGGSIPPR
;
A
#
# COMPACT_ATOMS: atom_id res chain seq x y z
N MET A 1 -33.89 -41.86 -5.54
CA MET A 1 -34.14 -40.55 -6.17
C MET A 1 -33.93 -39.49 -5.12
N GLU A 2 -32.69 -39.01 -4.97
CA GLU A 2 -32.37 -37.93 -4.04
C GLU A 2 -32.23 -36.63 -4.82
N ALA A 3 -33.03 -35.64 -4.43
CA ALA A 3 -33.04 -34.31 -5.02
C ALA A 3 -31.74 -33.59 -4.68
N SER A 4 -30.97 -33.26 -5.72
CA SER A 4 -29.77 -32.42 -5.64
C SER A 4 -30.15 -31.01 -5.18
N SER A 5 -29.81 -30.68 -3.94
CA SER A 5 -29.93 -29.33 -3.40
C SER A 5 -28.77 -28.47 -3.91
N SER A 6 -29.10 -27.57 -4.85
CA SER A 6 -28.22 -26.53 -5.34
C SER A 6 -27.81 -25.58 -4.22
N ARG A 7 -26.62 -25.77 -3.64
CA ARG A 7 -25.99 -24.76 -2.79
C ARG A 7 -25.55 -23.58 -3.68
N SER A 8 -26.42 -22.57 -3.72
CA SER A 8 -26.14 -21.27 -4.28
C SER A 8 -24.83 -20.72 -3.70
N ALA A 9 -23.84 -20.50 -4.55
CA ALA A 9 -22.57 -19.88 -4.17
C ALA A 9 -22.87 -18.47 -3.64
N ARG A 10 -22.50 -18.21 -2.38
CA ARG A 10 -22.58 -16.86 -1.80
C ARG A 10 -21.78 -15.91 -2.67
N VAL A 11 -22.48 -14.95 -3.28
CA VAL A 11 -21.91 -13.72 -3.81
C VAL A 11 -21.15 -13.02 -2.67
N PRO A 12 -19.86 -12.67 -2.81
CA PRO A 12 -19.13 -11.93 -1.78
C PRO A 12 -19.63 -10.48 -1.78
N GLY A 13 -20.71 -10.25 -1.05
CA GLY A 13 -21.21 -8.93 -0.67
C GLY A 13 -20.71 -8.56 0.73
N SER A 14 -20.27 -7.30 0.88
CA SER A 14 -19.71 -6.64 2.07
C SER A 14 -18.20 -6.83 2.31
N GLU A 15 -17.39 -6.34 1.38
CA GLU A 15 -16.03 -5.89 1.69
C GLU A 15 -16.10 -4.86 2.84
N ARG A 16 -15.42 -5.14 3.95
CA ARG A 16 -15.43 -4.26 5.15
C ARG A 16 -14.78 -2.91 4.81
N SER A 17 -15.25 -1.82 5.43
CA SER A 17 -14.79 -0.44 5.17
C SER A 17 -13.28 -0.21 5.34
N GLY A 18 -12.58 -1.12 6.03
CA GLY A 18 -11.13 -1.07 6.27
C GLY A 18 -10.27 -1.91 5.33
N GLU A 19 -10.82 -2.54 4.30
CA GLU A 19 -10.08 -3.47 3.45
C GLU A 19 -8.97 -2.78 2.63
N VAL A 20 -7.76 -3.37 2.67
CA VAL A 20 -6.62 -3.00 1.84
C VAL A 20 -6.26 -4.18 0.96
N LEU A 21 -6.18 -3.94 -0.35
CA LEU A 21 -5.61 -4.86 -1.32
C LEU A 21 -4.14 -4.54 -1.51
N LEU A 22 -3.27 -5.53 -1.38
CA LEU A 22 -1.82 -5.31 -1.44
C LEU A 22 -1.14 -6.31 -2.39
N ALA A 23 -0.37 -5.81 -3.34
CA ALA A 23 0.46 -6.60 -4.25
C ALA A 23 1.92 -6.12 -4.20
N ALA A 24 2.88 -7.02 -4.28
CA ALA A 24 4.29 -6.70 -4.36
C ALA A 24 5.04 -7.78 -5.13
N GLY A 25 6.20 -7.44 -5.68
CA GLY A 25 7.05 -8.38 -6.40
C GLY A 25 8.32 -7.72 -6.93
N VAL A 26 9.02 -8.47 -7.77
CA VAL A 26 10.20 -8.04 -8.52
C VAL A 26 9.82 -7.94 -9.99
N SER A 27 10.27 -6.87 -10.63
CA SER A 27 10.22 -6.73 -12.09
C SER A 27 11.60 -7.07 -12.66
N ARG A 28 11.66 -7.65 -13.87
CA ARG A 28 12.88 -7.47 -14.67
C ARG A 28 12.96 -5.97 -14.93
N SER A 29 14.00 -5.28 -14.44
CA SER A 29 14.13 -3.82 -14.58
C SER A 29 13.77 -3.44 -16.01
N PRO A 30 12.66 -2.72 -16.25
CA PRO A 30 12.25 -2.40 -17.61
C PRO A 30 13.44 -1.72 -18.27
N ARG A 31 13.90 -2.19 -19.42
CA ARG A 31 15.00 -1.54 -20.11
C ARG A 31 14.43 -0.45 -21.01
N ASP A 32 15.03 0.74 -20.98
CA ASP A 32 14.69 1.76 -21.98
C ASP A 32 15.13 1.32 -23.38
N ALA A 33 14.82 2.13 -24.40
CA ALA A 33 15.20 1.83 -25.79
C ALA A 33 16.72 1.69 -26.00
N LEU A 34 17.54 2.09 -25.02
CA LEU A 34 19.00 2.00 -25.02
C LEU A 34 19.51 0.84 -24.13
N GLY A 35 18.62 -0.03 -23.64
CA GLY A 35 18.98 -1.17 -22.81
C GLY A 35 19.29 -0.82 -21.34
N ARG A 36 19.09 0.42 -20.89
CA ARG A 36 19.38 0.84 -19.50
C ARG A 36 18.23 0.50 -18.59
N ALA A 37 18.52 0.14 -17.33
CA ALA A 37 17.48 -0.09 -16.33
C ALA A 37 16.66 1.19 -16.11
N ALA A 38 15.39 1.16 -16.51
CA ALA A 38 14.38 2.14 -16.21
C ALA A 38 13.60 1.70 -14.95
N SER A 39 13.14 2.69 -14.19
CA SER A 39 12.21 2.43 -13.10
C SER A 39 10.81 2.14 -13.67
N PRO A 40 10.09 1.13 -13.16
CA PRO A 40 8.69 0.96 -13.51
C PRO A 40 7.90 2.22 -13.19
N SER A 41 7.11 2.73 -14.13
CA SER A 41 6.19 3.83 -13.82
C SER A 41 5.19 3.36 -12.76
N GLY A 42 5.07 4.06 -11.64
CA GLY A 42 4.06 3.75 -10.61
C GLY A 42 2.64 3.66 -11.19
N ARG A 43 2.31 4.51 -12.17
CA ARG A 43 1.06 4.44 -12.93
C ARG A 43 0.89 3.12 -13.69
N ALA A 44 1.96 2.63 -14.32
CA ALA A 44 1.93 1.37 -15.05
C ALA A 44 1.78 0.17 -14.10
N LEU A 45 2.45 0.19 -12.94
CA LEU A 45 2.27 -0.82 -11.88
C LEU A 45 0.82 -0.86 -11.39
N ILE A 46 0.24 0.30 -11.07
CA ILE A 46 -1.16 0.42 -10.64
C ILE A 46 -2.10 -0.15 -11.71
N ALA A 47 -1.92 0.23 -12.97
CA ALA A 47 -2.77 -0.27 -14.06
C ALA A 47 -2.67 -1.79 -14.24
N ALA A 48 -1.45 -2.35 -14.16
CA ALA A 48 -1.21 -3.78 -14.29
C ALA A 48 -1.83 -4.59 -13.14
N VAL A 49 -1.79 -4.08 -11.90
CA VAL A 49 -2.43 -4.72 -10.75
C VAL A 49 -3.95 -4.57 -10.83
N ALA A 50 -4.47 -3.38 -11.11
CA ALA A 50 -5.91 -3.15 -11.19
C ALA A 50 -6.60 -4.04 -12.25
N ALA A 51 -5.99 -4.20 -13.42
CA ALA A 51 -6.54 -5.01 -14.51
C ALA A 51 -6.67 -6.50 -14.20
N ARG A 52 -5.90 -7.03 -13.23
CA ARG A 52 -5.82 -8.47 -12.96
C ARG A 52 -6.66 -8.92 -11.78
N VAL A 53 -6.94 -8.03 -10.84
CA VAL A 53 -7.37 -8.45 -9.50
C VAL A 53 -8.59 -7.70 -8.98
N VAL A 54 -9.00 -6.59 -9.60
CA VAL A 54 -10.06 -5.75 -9.04
C VAL A 54 -11.09 -5.39 -10.10
N THR A 55 -12.29 -5.94 -9.92
CA THR A 55 -13.50 -5.44 -10.57
C THR A 55 -14.25 -4.52 -9.62
N CYS A 56 -14.88 -3.50 -10.17
CA CYS A 56 -15.87 -2.69 -9.48
C CYS A 56 -17.16 -3.50 -9.30
N GLU A 57 -18.06 -2.98 -8.47
CA GLU A 57 -19.42 -3.51 -8.38
C GLU A 57 -20.06 -3.59 -9.78
N GLY A 58 -20.78 -4.69 -10.04
CA GLY A 58 -21.33 -4.97 -11.36
C GLY A 58 -20.33 -5.54 -12.38
N GLY A 59 -19.11 -5.92 -11.97
CA GLY A 59 -18.14 -6.61 -12.82
C GLY A 59 -17.35 -5.70 -13.77
N VAL A 60 -17.50 -4.37 -13.65
CA VAL A 60 -16.77 -3.40 -14.48
C VAL A 60 -15.30 -3.35 -14.07
N ALA A 61 -14.37 -3.31 -15.02
CA ALA A 61 -12.93 -3.22 -14.71
C ALA A 61 -12.60 -1.97 -13.88
N CYS A 62 -11.78 -2.11 -12.84
CA CYS A 62 -11.26 -0.98 -12.08
C CYS A 62 -10.19 -0.24 -12.91
N LEU A 63 -10.43 1.04 -13.21
CA LEU A 63 -9.54 1.87 -14.04
C LEU A 63 -9.04 3.09 -13.26
N PRO A 64 -7.97 2.95 -12.44
CA PRO A 64 -7.41 4.06 -11.68
C PRO A 64 -6.84 5.13 -12.60
N ARG A 65 -7.16 6.39 -12.32
CA ARG A 65 -6.61 7.56 -13.03
C ARG A 65 -5.97 8.53 -12.05
N THR A 66 -4.94 9.22 -12.52
CA THR A 66 -4.30 10.31 -11.79
C THR A 66 -5.31 11.43 -11.58
N GLN A 67 -5.45 11.89 -10.33
CA GLN A 67 -6.29 13.00 -9.92
C GLN A 67 -5.49 14.31 -9.97
N ALA A 68 -6.15 15.45 -9.74
CA ALA A 68 -5.50 16.76 -9.73
C ALA A 68 -4.42 16.90 -8.64
N ASP A 69 -4.51 16.11 -7.56
CA ASP A 69 -3.52 16.04 -6.47
C ASP A 69 -2.46 14.93 -6.69
N HIS A 70 -2.39 14.39 -7.90
CA HIS A 70 -1.46 13.33 -8.34
C HIS A 70 -1.64 11.96 -7.67
N ARG A 71 -2.65 11.80 -6.80
CA ARG A 71 -3.04 10.47 -6.32
C ARG A 71 -3.81 9.72 -7.40
N HIS A 72 -3.91 8.40 -7.26
CA HIS A 72 -4.62 7.57 -8.22
C HIS A 72 -5.94 7.10 -7.61
N ARG A 73 -7.03 7.27 -8.36
CA ARG A 73 -8.38 6.88 -7.92
C ARG A 73 -9.17 6.30 -9.08
N CYS A 74 -9.92 5.24 -8.83
CA CYS A 74 -10.89 4.72 -9.78
C CYS A 74 -12.16 5.58 -9.74
N GLY A 75 -12.60 6.11 -10.89
CA GLY A 75 -13.82 6.90 -10.99
C GLY A 75 -15.10 6.09 -10.73
N THR A 76 -15.06 4.78 -10.97
CA THR A 76 -16.23 3.90 -10.85
C THR A 76 -16.45 3.42 -9.42
N CYS A 77 -15.47 2.74 -8.82
CA CYS A 77 -15.60 2.19 -7.45
C CYS A 77 -15.06 3.13 -6.36
N GLY A 78 -14.50 4.27 -6.72
CA GLY A 78 -13.95 5.25 -5.78
C GLY A 78 -12.66 4.82 -5.07
N ARG A 79 -12.15 3.60 -5.27
CA ARG A 79 -10.93 3.07 -4.62
C ARG A 79 -9.71 3.93 -4.96
N TRP A 80 -8.91 4.19 -3.94
CA TRP A 80 -7.60 4.83 -4.02
C TRP A 80 -6.50 3.81 -4.29
N TRP A 81 -5.43 4.27 -4.92
CA TRP A 81 -4.30 3.47 -5.36
C TRP A 81 -2.99 4.20 -5.10
N SER A 82 -1.99 3.47 -4.63
CA SER A 82 -0.63 3.97 -4.45
C SER A 82 0.39 2.90 -4.84
N ALA A 83 1.57 3.33 -5.28
CA ALA A 83 2.66 2.44 -5.64
C ALA A 83 4.00 3.01 -5.16
N SER A 84 4.94 2.11 -4.88
CA SER A 84 6.34 2.45 -4.67
C SER A 84 7.24 1.36 -5.26
N HIS A 85 8.48 1.71 -5.54
CA HIS A 85 9.49 0.78 -6.02
C HIS A 85 10.88 1.20 -5.55
N VAL A 86 11.76 0.23 -5.35
CA VAL A 86 13.18 0.44 -5.07
C VAL A 86 13.98 -0.61 -5.81
N GLY A 87 14.94 -0.16 -6.63
CA GLY A 87 15.62 -1.03 -7.58
C GLY A 87 14.62 -1.74 -8.51
N ASN A 88 14.60 -3.07 -8.46
CA ASN A 88 13.70 -3.93 -9.22
C ASN A 88 12.44 -4.35 -8.46
N ARG A 89 12.34 -4.07 -7.15
CA ARG A 89 11.21 -4.42 -6.29
C ARG A 89 10.14 -3.35 -6.34
N TRP A 90 8.88 -3.76 -6.23
CA TRP A 90 7.72 -2.87 -6.25
C TRP A 90 6.64 -3.33 -5.28
N ALA A 91 5.82 -2.38 -4.84
CA ALA A 91 4.60 -2.62 -4.09
C ALA A 91 3.47 -1.70 -4.58
N VAL A 92 2.24 -2.21 -4.60
CA VAL A 92 1.01 -1.51 -4.96
C VAL A 92 -0.05 -1.80 -3.91
N ALA A 93 -0.72 -0.76 -3.45
CA ALA A 93 -1.82 -0.86 -2.49
C ALA A 93 -3.08 -0.19 -3.02
N SER A 94 -4.25 -0.76 -2.69
CA SER A 94 -5.56 -0.17 -2.94
C SER A 94 -6.48 -0.26 -1.73
N SER A 95 -7.34 0.74 -1.52
CA SER A 95 -8.38 0.74 -0.48
C SER A 95 -9.51 1.67 -0.89
N ARG A 96 -10.69 1.53 -0.27
CA ARG A 96 -11.77 2.52 -0.39
C ARG A 96 -11.41 3.86 0.27
N ARG A 97 -10.43 3.88 1.18
CA ARG A 97 -9.95 5.07 1.87
C ARG A 97 -8.63 5.57 1.26
N PRO A 98 -8.34 6.89 1.35
CA PRO A 98 -7.04 7.41 0.97
C PRO A 98 -5.91 6.64 1.64
N LEU A 99 -4.90 6.33 0.83
CA LEU A 99 -3.74 5.56 1.26
C LEU A 99 -2.49 5.98 0.50
N GLY A 100 -1.34 5.67 1.09
CA GLY A 100 -0.03 5.77 0.44
C GLY A 100 0.84 4.58 0.82
N ILE A 101 1.66 4.12 -0.11
CA ILE A 101 2.65 3.07 0.14
C ILE A 101 4.05 3.56 -0.23
N ASP A 102 5.03 3.19 0.58
CA ASP A 102 6.43 3.41 0.29
C ASP A 102 7.30 2.21 0.62
N LEU A 103 8.37 2.03 -0.17
CA LEU A 103 9.29 0.91 -0.12
C LEU A 103 10.71 1.45 -0.28
N GLU A 104 11.60 1.07 0.62
CA GLU A 104 13.01 1.48 0.62
C GLU A 104 13.90 0.29 0.99
N ASP A 105 15.14 0.32 0.53
CA ASP A 105 16.17 -0.66 0.92
C ASP A 105 17.00 -0.18 2.12
N ASP A 106 17.95 -0.99 2.56
CA ASP A 106 18.79 -0.72 3.74
C ASP A 106 19.91 0.31 3.48
N ARG A 107 19.96 0.93 2.30
CA ARG A 107 21.00 1.91 1.98
C ARG A 107 20.92 3.09 2.94
N ARG A 108 22.08 3.46 3.47
CA ARG A 108 22.20 4.67 4.31
C ARG A 108 22.01 5.92 3.47
N ARG A 109 21.04 6.75 3.86
CA ARG A 109 20.72 8.01 3.19
C ARG A 109 20.64 9.17 4.19
N PRO A 110 21.73 9.50 4.90
CA PRO A 110 21.70 10.44 6.03
C PRO A 110 21.16 11.82 5.66
N ARG A 111 21.43 12.31 4.44
CA ARG A 111 20.86 13.58 3.94
C ARG A 111 19.35 13.50 3.75
N ALA A 112 18.84 12.40 3.19
CA ALA A 112 17.40 12.20 2.99
C ALA A 112 16.68 12.09 4.35
N TRP A 113 17.29 11.36 5.29
CA TRP A 113 16.79 11.22 6.65
C TRP A 113 16.77 12.55 7.42
N ALA A 114 17.80 13.39 7.27
CA ALA A 114 17.81 14.73 7.86
C ALA A 114 16.69 15.63 7.30
N VAL A 115 16.44 15.56 5.99
CA VAL A 115 15.34 16.28 5.33
C VAL A 115 13.99 15.76 5.83
N ALA A 116 13.79 14.44 5.87
CA ALA A 116 12.58 13.85 6.41
C ALA A 116 12.36 14.20 7.88
N SER A 117 13.43 14.28 8.68
CA SER A 117 13.35 14.68 10.09
C SER A 117 12.77 16.09 10.24
N ARG A 118 13.14 17.03 9.35
CA ARG A 118 12.56 18.36 9.31
C ARG A 118 11.08 18.35 8.91
N TRP A 119 10.73 17.63 7.84
CA TRP A 119 9.34 17.48 7.42
C TRP A 119 8.46 16.88 8.51
N CYS A 120 9.02 15.97 9.31
CA CYS A 120 8.30 15.28 10.36
C CYS A 120 8.35 16.00 11.70
N GLY A 121 9.32 16.89 11.93
CA GLY A 121 9.56 17.48 13.26
C GLY A 121 9.90 16.43 14.34
N VAL A 122 10.33 15.24 13.94
CA VAL A 122 10.84 14.14 14.79
C VAL A 122 12.04 13.50 14.10
N PRO A 123 12.98 12.87 14.83
CA PRO A 123 14.11 12.20 14.22
C PRO A 123 13.68 11.06 13.29
N VAL A 124 14.14 11.13 12.04
CA VAL A 124 14.14 10.01 11.09
C VAL A 124 15.58 9.56 10.97
N THR A 125 15.89 8.34 11.41
CA THR A 125 17.27 7.82 11.49
C THR A 125 17.48 6.56 10.66
N GLY A 126 16.46 6.14 9.90
CA GLY A 126 16.51 4.91 9.14
C GLY A 126 15.34 4.72 8.17
N PRO A 127 15.31 3.57 7.47
CA PRO A 127 14.30 3.25 6.47
C PRO A 127 12.86 3.24 7.00
N SER A 128 12.62 2.82 8.24
CA SER A 128 11.27 2.83 8.83
C SER A 128 10.69 4.24 8.89
N GLY A 129 11.39 5.20 9.49
CA GLY A 129 10.92 6.59 9.53
C GLY A 129 10.81 7.24 8.14
N TRP A 130 11.73 6.92 7.23
CA TRP A 130 11.69 7.40 5.86
C TRP A 130 10.44 6.92 5.12
N THR A 131 10.21 5.61 5.09
CA THR A 131 9.06 5.02 4.38
C THR A 131 7.74 5.43 5.00
N GLN A 132 7.66 5.60 6.33
CA GLN A 132 6.47 6.16 6.98
C GLN A 132 6.17 7.59 6.51
N ALA A 133 7.20 8.44 6.41
CA ALA A 133 7.05 9.82 5.98
C ALA A 133 6.59 9.90 4.51
N GLU A 134 7.25 9.15 3.63
CA GLU A 134 6.90 9.09 2.20
C GLU A 134 5.51 8.49 1.97
N ALA A 135 5.16 7.40 2.66
CA ALA A 135 3.84 6.80 2.57
C ALA A 135 2.75 7.80 2.98
N LEU A 136 2.95 8.52 4.09
CA LEU A 136 2.00 9.53 4.54
C LEU A 136 1.95 10.75 3.60
N TRP A 137 3.09 11.19 3.08
CA TRP A 137 3.15 12.28 2.11
C TRP A 137 2.39 11.94 0.82
N LYS A 138 2.54 10.72 0.30
CA LYS A 138 1.75 10.20 -0.83
C LYS A 138 0.26 10.12 -0.52
N ALA A 139 -0.11 9.66 0.68
CA ALA A 139 -1.50 9.46 1.08
C ALA A 139 -2.28 10.78 1.19
N THR A 140 -1.63 11.85 1.65
CA THR A 140 -2.24 13.16 1.90
C THR A 140 -2.51 13.98 0.63
N GLY A 141 -2.01 13.57 -0.54
CA GLY A 141 -2.17 14.32 -1.79
C GLY A 141 -1.28 15.56 -1.90
N LYS A 142 -0.28 15.67 -1.02
CA LYS A 142 0.67 16.79 -0.98
C LYS A 142 1.93 16.53 -1.82
N GLY A 143 1.99 15.43 -2.57
CA GLY A 143 3.15 14.98 -3.35
C GLY A 143 3.63 15.94 -4.44
N LEU A 144 2.85 16.98 -4.74
CA LEU A 144 3.18 18.01 -5.73
C LEU A 144 4.23 19.01 -5.29
N ARG A 145 4.45 19.14 -3.98
CA ARG A 145 5.42 20.08 -3.42
C ARG A 145 6.19 19.44 -2.29
N THR A 146 7.38 19.96 -2.06
CA THR A 146 8.14 19.63 -0.85
C THR A 146 7.28 19.92 0.39
N PRO A 147 7.21 18.99 1.35
CA PRO A 147 6.57 19.25 2.64
C PRO A 147 7.25 20.41 3.37
N ARG A 148 6.45 21.18 4.11
CA ARG A 148 6.97 22.16 5.08
C ARG A 148 7.48 21.43 6.33
N ASP A 149 8.30 22.13 7.10
CA ASP A 149 8.80 21.59 8.37
C ASP A 149 7.62 21.31 9.31
N GLY A 150 7.63 20.12 9.92
CA GLY A 150 6.56 19.63 10.80
C GLY A 150 5.24 19.23 10.10
N GLU A 151 5.16 19.27 8.77
CA GLU A 151 3.91 18.98 8.05
C GLU A 151 3.53 17.49 8.00
N ILE A 152 4.50 16.58 8.01
CA ILE A 152 4.27 15.14 7.87
C ILE A 152 4.23 14.49 9.26
N LEU A 153 3.04 14.13 9.73
CA LEU A 153 2.80 13.78 11.12
C LEU A 153 2.98 12.28 11.42
N ILE A 154 4.12 11.68 11.08
CA ILE A 154 4.44 10.28 11.47
C ILE A 154 4.54 10.11 13.00
N PRO A 155 4.52 8.87 13.55
CA PRO A 155 4.63 8.63 14.99
C PRO A 155 5.84 9.32 15.62
N LYS A 156 5.76 9.67 16.91
CA LYS A 156 6.90 10.27 17.64
C LYS A 156 8.12 9.35 17.66
N GLU A 157 7.87 8.05 17.71
CA GLU A 157 8.85 6.99 17.66
C GLU A 157 8.55 6.14 16.40
N PRO A 158 9.16 6.47 15.25
CA PRO A 158 9.00 5.68 14.04
C PRO A 158 9.55 4.26 14.24
N GLY A 159 8.78 3.25 13.86
CA GLY A 159 9.17 1.86 14.01
C GLY A 159 8.25 0.90 13.27
N ASP A 160 8.55 -0.38 13.39
CA ASP A 160 7.74 -1.44 12.82
C ASP A 160 6.45 -1.62 13.63
N GLY A 161 5.40 -2.15 13.03
CA GLY A 161 4.11 -2.23 13.72
C GLY A 161 3.01 -1.48 13.01
N TRP A 162 1.82 -1.49 13.60
CA TRP A 162 0.77 -0.53 13.32
C TRP A 162 0.92 0.62 14.30
N LEU A 163 1.18 1.82 13.79
CA LEU A 163 1.36 3.02 14.61
C LEU A 163 0.45 4.15 14.09
N PRO A 164 -0.23 4.89 14.98
CA PRO A 164 -1.01 6.06 14.57
C PRO A 164 -0.09 7.23 14.18
N SER A 165 -0.51 8.02 13.20
CA SER A 165 0.05 9.36 13.00
C SER A 165 -0.17 10.24 14.25
N ARG A 166 0.64 11.29 14.43
CA ARG A 166 0.51 12.18 15.61
C ARG A 166 -0.82 12.94 15.68
N ASP A 167 -1.46 13.18 14.53
CA ASP A 167 -2.82 13.76 14.47
C ASP A 167 -3.93 12.70 14.60
N ALA A 168 -3.56 11.42 14.73
CA ALA A 168 -4.45 10.28 14.78
C ALA A 168 -5.40 10.15 13.57
N LEU A 169 -5.16 10.87 12.47
CA LEU A 169 -5.96 10.77 11.23
C LEU A 169 -5.56 9.58 10.36
N TRP A 170 -4.38 9.01 10.61
CA TRP A 170 -3.81 7.93 9.82
C TRP A 170 -3.35 6.79 10.73
N THR A 171 -3.39 5.58 10.19
CA THR A 171 -2.70 4.43 10.75
C THR A 171 -1.65 3.98 9.76
N ILE A 172 -0.45 3.67 10.25
CA ILE A 172 0.71 3.37 9.43
C ILE A 172 1.23 1.99 9.80
N ARG A 173 1.24 1.05 8.85
CA ARG A 173 1.86 -0.26 9.01
C ARG A 173 3.23 -0.25 8.39
N THR A 174 4.24 -0.53 9.19
CA THR A 174 5.61 -0.75 8.71
C THR A 174 6.04 -2.18 8.95
N VAL A 175 6.67 -2.76 7.94
CA VAL A 175 7.30 -4.10 7.99
C VAL A 175 8.69 -4.02 7.38
N ALA A 176 9.61 -4.83 7.91
CA ALA A 176 10.95 -4.99 7.36
C ALA A 176 11.25 -6.45 7.08
N ARG A 177 11.88 -6.75 5.94
CA ARG A 177 12.35 -8.09 5.58
C ARG A 177 13.48 -8.02 4.56
N GLY A 178 14.52 -8.83 4.76
CA GLY A 178 15.54 -9.10 3.75
C GLY A 178 16.26 -7.85 3.24
N GLY A 179 16.49 -6.85 4.09
CA GLY A 179 17.12 -5.59 3.71
C GLY A 179 16.17 -4.54 3.10
N PHE A 180 14.86 -4.75 3.19
CA PHE A 180 13.86 -3.79 2.72
C PHE A 180 12.87 -3.44 3.82
N THR A 181 12.40 -2.20 3.79
CA THR A 181 11.33 -1.70 4.65
C THR A 181 10.20 -1.17 3.79
N CYS A 182 8.97 -1.52 4.15
CA CYS A 182 7.76 -1.09 3.46
C CYS A 182 6.77 -0.51 4.46
N SER A 183 6.21 0.65 4.15
CA SER A 183 5.21 1.34 4.97
C SER A 183 3.94 1.60 4.18
N LEU A 184 2.79 1.32 4.79
CA LEU A 184 1.45 1.63 4.28
C LEU A 184 0.78 2.62 5.24
N ALA A 185 0.50 3.83 4.76
CA ALA A 185 -0.34 4.80 5.45
C ALA A 185 -1.78 4.69 4.95
N LEU A 186 -2.74 4.59 5.86
CA LEU A 186 -4.17 4.46 5.57
C LEU A 186 -4.97 5.44 6.42
N GLN A 187 -5.88 6.20 5.81
CA GLN A 187 -6.73 7.12 6.55
C GLN A 187 -7.65 6.33 7.50
N ARG A 188 -7.78 6.78 8.75
CA ARG A 188 -8.67 6.16 9.74
C ARG A 188 -10.12 6.58 9.48
N ASP A 189 -11.05 5.72 9.89
CA ASP A 189 -12.47 6.07 9.90
C ASP A 189 -12.72 7.01 11.08
N HIS A 190 -13.24 8.21 10.80
CA HIS A 190 -13.66 9.17 11.82
C HIS A 190 -14.77 8.63 12.74
N ALA A 191 -15.45 7.54 12.36
CA ALA A 191 -16.54 6.92 13.11
C ALA A 191 -16.14 6.12 14.36
N ARG A 192 -14.87 6.18 14.80
CA ARG A 192 -14.39 5.55 16.05
C ARG A 192 -13.86 6.61 17.03
N GLU A 193 -14.63 7.66 17.27
CA GLU A 193 -14.44 8.49 18.46
C GLU A 193 -14.85 7.65 19.69
N GLY A 194 -13.87 7.26 20.52
CA GLY A 194 -14.10 6.51 21.75
C GLY A 194 -13.14 5.33 22.03
N ALA A 195 -12.25 4.97 21.10
CA ALA A 195 -11.21 3.98 21.39
C ALA A 195 -10.09 4.62 22.23
N SER A 196 -9.82 4.06 23.41
CA SER A 196 -8.82 4.53 24.36
C SER A 196 -7.42 4.64 23.74
N ALA A 197 -6.56 5.45 24.37
CA ALA A 197 -5.17 5.66 23.99
C ALA A 197 -4.27 4.43 24.18
N ASP A 198 -4.82 3.29 24.58
CA ASP A 198 -4.12 2.01 24.59
C ASP A 198 -4.20 1.43 23.18
N GLY A 199 -3.10 1.61 22.46
CA GLY A 199 -2.98 1.21 21.08
C GLY A 199 -3.06 -0.29 20.92
N ASP A 200 -4.26 -0.82 20.67
CA ASP A 200 -4.40 -2.17 20.11
C ASP A 200 -5.78 -2.47 19.45
N GLN A 201 -5.73 -3.43 18.50
CA GLN A 201 -6.68 -4.54 18.24
C GLN A 201 -7.68 -4.56 17.09
N CYS A 202 -7.65 -3.65 16.12
CA CYS A 202 -8.22 -4.04 14.82
C CYS A 202 -7.47 -3.38 13.67
N PRO A 203 -6.30 -3.94 13.28
CA PRO A 203 -5.67 -3.52 12.05
C PRO A 203 -6.66 -3.68 10.89
N PRO A 204 -6.63 -2.78 9.90
CA PRO A 204 -7.40 -2.97 8.68
C PRO A 204 -7.13 -4.37 8.12
N GLU A 205 -8.17 -5.00 7.58
CA GLU A 205 -8.01 -6.29 6.91
C GLU A 205 -7.16 -6.08 5.65
N VAL A 206 -5.94 -6.60 5.67
CA VAL A 206 -5.06 -6.57 4.50
C VAL A 206 -5.22 -7.88 3.75
N ILE A 207 -5.81 -7.79 2.57
CA ILE A 207 -5.91 -8.89 1.61
C ILE A 207 -4.70 -8.81 0.69
N VAL A 208 -3.82 -9.81 0.82
CA VAL A 208 -2.67 -9.96 -0.05
C VAL A 208 -3.13 -10.51 -1.39
N LEU A 209 -2.99 -9.72 -2.44
CA LEU A 209 -3.24 -10.10 -3.81
C LEU A 209 -2.02 -10.89 -4.32
N ARG A 210 -2.20 -12.17 -4.66
CA ARG A 210 -1.17 -12.95 -5.36
C ARG A 210 -0.88 -12.30 -6.70
N GLY A 211 0.32 -11.77 -6.88
CA GLY A 211 0.65 -11.02 -8.09
C GLY A 211 2.13 -10.78 -8.34
N GLY A 212 3.01 -11.13 -7.41
CA GLY A 212 4.46 -11.07 -7.60
C GLY A 212 5.13 -12.40 -7.34
N ASP A 213 6.46 -12.39 -7.31
CA ASP A 213 7.27 -13.55 -6.93
C ASP A 213 7.19 -13.88 -5.43
N ALA A 214 7.85 -14.99 -5.06
CA ALA A 214 7.91 -15.47 -3.69
C ALA A 214 8.49 -14.46 -2.69
N GLU A 215 9.37 -13.55 -3.12
CA GLU A 215 9.96 -12.53 -2.26
C GLU A 215 8.96 -11.41 -1.96
N GLY A 216 8.22 -10.98 -2.99
CA GLY A 216 7.05 -10.12 -2.85
C GLY A 216 6.01 -10.73 -1.91
N GLU A 217 5.61 -11.98 -2.14
CA GLU A 217 4.66 -12.68 -1.27
C GLU A 217 5.14 -12.78 0.18
N ALA A 218 6.44 -13.02 0.40
CA ALA A 218 7.04 -13.10 1.73
C ALA A 218 7.08 -11.75 2.47
N LEU A 219 7.20 -10.63 1.75
CA LEU A 219 7.05 -9.28 2.30
C LEU A 219 5.59 -8.99 2.65
N LEU A 220 4.67 -9.35 1.76
CA LEU A 220 3.22 -9.13 1.93
C LEU A 220 2.64 -9.92 3.10
N ALA A 221 3.15 -11.13 3.35
CA ALA A 221 2.77 -11.95 4.50
C ALA A 221 3.06 -11.27 5.86
N LEU A 222 3.90 -10.24 5.90
CA LEU A 222 4.17 -9.47 7.12
C LEU A 222 3.14 -8.36 7.35
N PHE A 223 2.39 -7.94 6.33
CA PHE A 223 1.36 -6.90 6.46
C PHE A 223 0.05 -7.43 7.08
N GLY A 224 -0.24 -8.73 7.01
CA GLY A 224 -1.46 -9.33 7.60
C GLY A 224 -1.40 -10.86 7.72
N ARG A 225 -2.36 -11.46 8.45
CA ARG A 225 -2.57 -12.94 8.58
C ARG A 225 -3.43 -13.56 7.45
N GLY A 226 -3.71 -12.86 6.34
CA GLY A 226 -4.76 -13.23 5.38
C GLY A 226 -4.34 -14.26 4.31
N THR A 227 -4.98 -15.43 4.31
CA THR A 227 -4.94 -16.41 3.22
C THR A 227 -5.66 -15.91 1.96
N ALA A 228 -5.03 -16.06 0.80
CA ALA A 228 -5.68 -15.83 -0.50
C ALA A 228 -6.94 -16.71 -0.65
N PRO A 229 -8.03 -16.24 -1.30
CA PRO A 229 -9.06 -17.14 -1.76
C PRO A 229 -8.45 -18.17 -2.73
N ALA A 230 -8.77 -19.43 -2.50
CA ALA A 230 -8.21 -20.53 -3.28
C ALA A 230 -8.75 -20.50 -4.72
N LYS A 231 -7.80 -20.53 -5.66
CA LYS A 231 -7.90 -20.89 -7.09
C LYS A 231 -8.59 -19.90 -8.04
N GLY A 232 -7.84 -19.50 -9.06
CA GLY A 232 -8.41 -18.94 -10.30
C GLY A 232 -7.43 -18.15 -11.16
N GLY A 233 -6.29 -18.73 -11.56
CA GLY A 233 -5.41 -18.14 -12.56
C GLY A 233 -3.94 -18.26 -12.21
N SER A 234 -3.31 -19.35 -12.65
CA SER A 234 -1.86 -19.42 -12.75
C SER A 234 -1.37 -18.28 -13.64
N ILE A 235 -0.34 -17.57 -13.19
CA ILE A 235 0.44 -16.67 -14.04
C ILE A 235 1.30 -17.59 -14.93
N PRO A 236 1.13 -17.63 -16.26
CA PRO A 236 2.08 -18.33 -17.10
C PRO A 236 3.45 -17.63 -16.99
N PRO A 237 4.55 -18.38 -16.81
CA PRO A 237 5.88 -17.81 -16.97
C PRO A 237 6.01 -17.32 -18.42
N ARG A 238 6.61 -16.13 -18.59
CA ARG A 238 7.14 -15.74 -19.91
C ARG A 238 8.35 -16.58 -20.25
#